data_AF-A0AAE0FHS1-F1
#
_entry.id   AF-A0AAE0FHS1-F1
#
_cell.length_a   1.000
_cell.length_b   1.000
_cell.length_c   1.000
_cell.angle_alpha   90.00
_cell.angle_beta   90.00
_cell.angle_gamma   90.00
#
_symmetry.space_group_name_H-M   'P 1'
#
loop_
_entity.id
_entity.type
_entity.pdbx_description
1 polymer ?
#
loop_
_entity_poly.entity_id
_entity_poly.type
_entity_poly.pdbx_seq_one_letter_code
_entity_poly.pdbx_strand_id
1 'polypeptide(L)'
;MRHLQRTFRHSAVVNYASLCYVRNVAHLPSHGKVRGLLSNGKPSWKQFLARSSVAFTVTASQSNFKESPVSKVNTVRSPREELGGAERLRVGVVCGGPSRERGISLNSARSVMDHLRCDEVDISAYYVDLELRAHLIPSSQLYSNTPSDFDFKLRLGGSDARTFGSMQELVEQLQASTDIVFPVMHGQFGEDGEFQSLLEAAGVPFVGTGAKASCQAFDKCTAASTLESLGYFTLPSILFETIPGGVEHHLPAMQKWFEEQDIDTENGRVVVKPARAGSSVGVSVAIGLAECQSKVQQLFAEGIDTKVLVERYAEGGMEFTLIVLQGSEGPVALIPSEVELRVEGTNDGEPSERAIFNYRRKYLPTSQVCLCRKYVPTSQVCP
;
A
#
# COMPACT_ATOMS: atom_id res chain seq x y z
N MET A 1 -6.89 27.46 22.36
CA MET A 1 -5.50 26.94 22.18
C MET A 1 -5.30 25.46 22.54
N ARG A 2 -5.90 24.88 23.60
CA ARG A 2 -5.77 23.42 23.88
C ARG A 2 -6.69 22.48 23.08
N HIS A 3 -7.56 23.03 22.21
CA HIS A 3 -8.52 22.26 21.41
C HIS A 3 -8.07 22.05 19.95
N LEU A 4 -7.25 22.94 19.38
CA LEU A 4 -6.74 22.84 18.00
C LEU A 4 -5.53 21.91 17.85
N GLN A 5 -4.73 21.72 18.92
CA GLN A 5 -3.67 20.70 18.95
C GLN A 5 -4.20 19.25 18.99
N ARG A 6 -5.51 19.05 19.19
CA ARG A 6 -6.14 17.72 19.16
C ARG A 6 -6.66 17.33 17.77
N THR A 7 -6.87 18.28 16.87
CA THR A 7 -7.58 18.03 15.60
C THR A 7 -6.65 17.61 14.45
N PHE A 8 -5.33 17.81 14.55
CA PHE A 8 -4.36 17.48 13.49
C PHE A 8 -3.52 16.21 13.70
N ARG A 9 -3.91 15.32 14.63
CA ARG A 9 -3.34 13.96 14.75
C ARG A 9 -4.05 12.92 13.86
N HIS A 10 -4.81 13.36 12.87
CA HIS A 10 -5.69 12.49 12.09
C HIS A 10 -5.09 12.28 10.71
N SER A 11 -4.28 11.23 10.57
CA SER A 11 -3.71 10.80 9.31
C SER A 11 -4.68 9.85 8.63
N ALA A 12 -5.08 10.22 7.41
CA ALA A 12 -5.57 9.27 6.44
C ALA A 12 -4.38 8.61 5.75
N VAL A 13 -4.27 7.30 5.94
CA VAL A 13 -3.30 6.47 5.22
C VAL A 13 -4.08 5.74 4.14
N VAL A 14 -3.73 5.99 2.87
CA VAL A 14 -4.13 5.13 1.76
C VAL A 14 -2.89 4.34 1.38
N ASN A 15 -2.62 3.25 2.11
CA ASN A 15 -1.75 2.20 1.60
C ASN A 15 -2.66 1.26 0.81
N TYR A 16 -2.37 1.06 -0.47
CA TYR A 16 -3.08 0.07 -1.28
C TYR A 16 -2.72 -1.34 -0.82
N ALA A 17 -3.44 -1.86 0.17
CA ALA A 17 -3.49 -3.29 0.44
C ALA A 17 -4.80 -3.82 -0.16
N SER A 18 -4.74 -4.39 -1.36
CA SER A 18 -5.85 -5.14 -1.93
C SER A 18 -6.00 -6.45 -1.15
N LEU A 19 -7.06 -6.56 -0.36
CA LEU A 19 -7.47 -7.83 0.26
C LEU A 19 -8.45 -8.52 -0.70
N CYS A 20 -8.01 -9.59 -1.35
CA CYS A 20 -8.90 -10.48 -2.10
C CYS A 20 -9.68 -11.35 -1.12
N TYR A 21 -11.01 -11.15 -1.05
CA TYR A 21 -11.90 -12.05 -0.32
C TYR A 21 -12.45 -13.09 -1.30
N VAL A 22 -12.07 -14.36 -1.13
CA VAL A 22 -12.62 -15.48 -1.92
C VAL A 22 -13.72 -16.15 -1.11
N ARG A 23 -14.95 -16.11 -1.61
CA ARG A 23 -16.05 -16.90 -1.05
C ARG A 23 -15.95 -18.33 -1.58
N ASN A 24 -15.75 -19.29 -0.69
CA ASN A 24 -15.89 -20.71 -0.98
C ASN A 24 -17.32 -20.99 -1.48
N VAL A 25 -17.52 -21.12 -2.79
CA VAL A 25 -18.71 -21.75 -3.36
C VAL A 25 -18.44 -23.25 -3.41
N ALA A 26 -18.71 -23.93 -2.30
CA ALA A 26 -18.63 -25.38 -2.26
C ALA A 26 -19.73 -25.97 -3.16
N HIS A 27 -19.35 -26.42 -4.36
CA HIS A 27 -20.08 -27.43 -5.10
C HIS A 27 -19.85 -28.79 -4.41
N LEU A 28 -20.82 -29.25 -3.63
CA LEU A 28 -20.89 -30.64 -3.21
C LEU A 28 -21.76 -31.43 -4.21
N PRO A 29 -21.30 -32.57 -4.76
CA PRO A 29 -22.13 -33.41 -5.60
C PRO A 29 -23.18 -34.15 -4.76
N SER A 30 -24.37 -34.23 -5.33
CA SER A 30 -25.51 -35.01 -4.84
C SER A 30 -25.22 -36.51 -4.86
N HIS A 31 -25.30 -37.18 -3.70
CA HIS A 31 -26.09 -38.40 -3.45
C HIS A 31 -25.63 -39.12 -2.16
N GLY A 32 -26.58 -39.44 -1.28
CA GLY A 32 -26.35 -40.32 -0.13
C GLY A 32 -27.44 -40.19 0.93
N LYS A 33 -28.49 -41.01 0.84
CA LYS A 33 -29.57 -41.12 1.84
C LYS A 33 -29.01 -41.55 3.20
N VAL A 34 -29.27 -40.79 4.27
CA VAL A 34 -29.50 -41.35 5.62
C VAL A 34 -30.64 -40.59 6.29
N ARG A 35 -31.77 -41.28 6.46
CA ARG A 35 -32.87 -40.91 7.37
C ARG A 35 -32.42 -41.15 8.81
N GLY A 36 -32.68 -40.21 9.72
CA GLY A 36 -32.70 -40.51 11.15
C GLY A 36 -32.64 -39.29 12.06
N LEU A 37 -33.74 -39.08 12.80
CA LEU A 37 -33.84 -38.36 14.08
C LEU A 37 -33.80 -36.82 14.05
N LEU A 38 -34.99 -36.26 13.77
CA LEU A 38 -35.48 -35.05 14.45
C LEU A 38 -35.81 -35.40 15.91
N SER A 39 -35.16 -34.75 16.88
CA SER A 39 -35.86 -34.26 18.08
C SER A 39 -34.98 -33.34 18.93
N ASN A 40 -35.58 -32.20 19.29
CA ASN A 40 -35.42 -31.43 20.53
C ASN A 40 -34.11 -30.68 20.83
N GLY A 41 -34.24 -29.34 20.84
CA GLY A 41 -33.48 -28.45 21.71
C GLY A 41 -32.62 -27.43 20.98
N LYS A 42 -33.19 -26.26 20.64
CA LYS A 42 -32.39 -25.06 20.33
C LYS A 42 -31.83 -24.47 21.63
N PRO A 43 -30.50 -24.31 21.80
CA PRO A 43 -29.97 -23.41 22.82
C PRO A 43 -30.04 -21.97 22.30
N SER A 44 -30.65 -21.11 23.09
CA SER A 44 -30.75 -19.67 22.89
C SER A 44 -29.37 -18.99 23.02
N TRP A 45 -29.08 -18.04 22.12
CA TRP A 45 -27.87 -17.20 22.07
C TRP A 45 -27.51 -16.49 23.39
N LYS A 46 -28.45 -16.39 24.35
CA LYS A 46 -28.22 -15.79 25.67
C LYS A 46 -27.37 -16.65 26.62
N GLN A 47 -27.11 -17.92 26.32
CA GLN A 47 -26.23 -18.78 27.13
C GLN A 47 -24.76 -18.81 26.67
N PHE A 48 -24.43 -18.22 25.50
CA PHE A 48 -23.05 -18.17 25.00
C PHE A 48 -22.26 -16.96 25.52
N LEU A 49 -22.92 -15.94 26.08
CA LEU A 49 -22.29 -14.71 26.57
C LEU A 49 -21.99 -14.68 28.09
N ALA A 50 -21.99 -15.83 28.76
CA ALA A 50 -21.85 -15.90 30.22
C ALA A 50 -20.66 -16.75 30.74
N ARG A 51 -19.72 -17.18 29.89
CA ARG A 51 -18.55 -17.98 30.34
C ARG A 51 -17.26 -17.70 29.56
N SER A 52 -16.70 -16.48 29.74
CA SER A 52 -15.25 -16.25 29.70
C SER A 52 -14.91 -15.01 30.54
N SER A 53 -15.19 -15.07 31.84
CA SER A 53 -14.57 -14.15 32.80
C SER A 53 -13.13 -14.60 32.99
N VAL A 54 -12.20 -14.07 32.19
CA VAL A 54 -10.78 -14.16 32.50
C VAL A 54 -10.25 -12.74 32.64
N ALA A 55 -10.14 -12.32 33.90
CA ALA A 55 -9.34 -11.17 34.28
C ALA A 55 -7.86 -11.51 34.01
N PHE A 56 -7.18 -10.68 33.22
CA PHE A 56 -5.73 -10.70 33.17
C PHE A 56 -5.16 -9.52 33.95
N THR A 57 -4.60 -9.88 35.10
CA THR A 57 -3.67 -9.11 35.90
C THR A 57 -2.44 -8.74 35.07
N VAL A 58 -2.00 -7.48 35.16
CA VAL A 58 -0.70 -7.05 34.65
C VAL A 58 0.39 -7.75 35.45
N THR A 59 0.96 -8.82 34.90
CA THR A 59 2.25 -9.36 35.35
C THR A 59 3.35 -8.75 34.49
N ALA A 60 4.09 -7.82 35.07
CA ALA A 60 5.37 -7.38 34.55
C ALA A 60 6.35 -8.56 34.58
N SER A 61 6.71 -9.12 33.43
CA SER A 61 7.91 -9.96 33.32
C SER A 61 9.09 -9.05 32.99
N GLN A 62 9.97 -8.85 33.97
CA GLN A 62 11.31 -8.34 33.72
C GLN A 62 12.04 -9.35 32.81
N SER A 63 12.31 -8.96 31.58
CA SER A 63 13.36 -9.56 30.77
C SER A 63 14.35 -8.45 30.39
N ASN A 64 15.54 -8.54 30.99
CA ASN A 64 16.67 -7.65 30.82
C ASN A 64 17.02 -7.43 29.33
N PHE A 65 16.61 -6.30 28.77
CA PHE A 65 17.34 -5.64 27.71
C PHE A 65 17.87 -4.33 28.28
N LYS A 66 19.20 -4.18 28.28
CA LYS A 66 19.87 -2.95 28.68
C LYS A 66 19.37 -1.82 27.78
N GLU A 67 18.63 -0.89 28.37
CA GLU A 67 18.45 0.45 27.79
C GLU A 67 19.83 1.08 27.65
N SER A 68 20.27 1.26 26.41
CA SER A 68 21.30 2.24 26.09
C SER A 68 20.73 3.62 26.42
N PRO A 69 21.47 4.53 27.09
CA PRO A 69 20.92 5.82 27.48
C PRO A 69 20.67 6.64 26.21
N VAL A 70 19.40 6.76 25.82
CA VAL A 70 18.98 7.81 24.88
C VAL A 70 19.24 9.12 25.61
N SER A 71 20.32 9.79 25.22
CA SER A 71 20.59 11.15 25.64
C SER A 71 19.37 11.98 25.28
N LYS A 72 18.83 12.71 26.27
CA LYS A 72 17.83 13.75 26.03
C LYS A 72 18.44 14.77 25.08
N VAL A 73 18.17 14.65 23.80
CA VAL A 73 18.47 15.71 22.83
C VAL A 73 17.48 16.82 23.12
N ASN A 74 17.92 17.79 23.92
CA ASN A 74 17.28 19.09 23.99
C ASN A 74 17.44 19.74 22.60
N THR A 75 16.45 19.57 21.73
CA THR A 75 16.34 20.38 20.51
C THR A 75 16.02 21.81 20.95
N VAL A 76 17.05 22.61 21.14
CA VAL A 76 16.94 24.06 21.28
C VAL A 76 16.50 24.59 19.91
N ARG A 77 15.18 24.71 19.70
CA ARG A 77 14.63 25.51 18.60
C ARG A 77 14.85 26.97 18.95
N SER A 78 15.32 27.76 17.98
CA SER A 78 15.43 29.22 18.14
C SER A 78 14.05 29.80 18.51
N PRO A 79 13.99 30.81 19.39
CA PRO A 79 12.73 31.47 19.74
C PRO A 79 12.09 32.08 18.49
N ARG A 80 10.79 31.84 18.27
CA ARG A 80 10.01 32.48 17.21
C ARG A 80 9.71 33.93 17.62
N GLU A 81 9.95 34.90 16.73
CA GLU A 81 9.50 36.28 16.92
C GLU A 81 7.97 36.34 16.86
N GLU A 82 7.34 36.78 17.96
CA GLU A 82 5.89 36.95 18.06
C GLU A 82 5.41 38.15 17.21
N LEU A 83 4.90 37.89 16.01
CA LEU A 83 4.14 38.86 15.23
C LEU A 83 2.69 38.38 15.09
N GLY A 84 1.84 38.85 16.02
CA GLY A 84 0.39 39.14 15.97
C GLY A 84 -0.63 38.45 15.03
N GLY A 85 -0.30 37.39 14.30
CA GLY A 85 -1.22 36.61 13.47
C GLY A 85 -1.47 35.22 14.05
N ALA A 86 -2.62 34.61 13.76
CA ALA A 86 -2.82 33.19 14.08
C ALA A 86 -1.72 32.37 13.36
N GLU A 87 -0.90 31.64 14.13
CA GLU A 87 0.18 30.83 13.56
C GLU A 87 -0.41 29.81 12.58
N ARG A 88 -0.02 29.93 11.30
CA ARG A 88 -0.39 28.98 10.26
C ARG A 88 0.43 27.70 10.39
N LEU A 89 -0.20 26.55 10.22
CA LEU A 89 0.47 25.25 10.18
C LEU A 89 1.27 25.13 8.88
N ARG A 90 2.58 24.92 8.96
CA ARG A 90 3.44 24.78 7.78
C ARG A 90 3.55 23.31 7.38
N VAL A 91 3.04 22.97 6.20
CA VAL A 91 2.99 21.60 5.67
C VAL A 91 3.92 21.47 4.47
N GLY A 92 4.91 20.59 4.55
CA GLY A 92 5.76 20.23 3.41
C GLY A 92 5.19 19.04 2.66
N VAL A 93 4.69 19.24 1.44
CA VAL A 93 4.24 18.15 0.56
C VAL A 93 5.43 17.66 -0.26
N VAL A 94 5.80 16.39 -0.12
CA VAL A 94 6.94 15.79 -0.83
C VAL A 94 6.42 14.81 -1.86
N CYS A 95 6.69 15.09 -3.12
CA CYS A 95 6.20 14.36 -4.29
C CYS A 95 7.33 14.07 -5.28
N GLY A 96 7.03 13.39 -6.37
CA GLY A 96 8.03 12.88 -7.29
C GLY A 96 8.49 11.48 -6.88
N GLY A 97 9.81 11.30 -6.80
CA GLY A 97 10.51 10.08 -6.37
C GLY A 97 11.10 9.28 -7.54
N PRO A 98 12.03 8.34 -7.27
CA PRO A 98 12.71 7.56 -8.31
C PRO A 98 11.81 6.49 -8.96
N SER A 99 10.61 6.26 -8.41
CA SER A 99 9.67 5.25 -8.90
C SER A 99 9.07 5.58 -10.27
N ARG A 100 8.66 4.54 -11.01
CA ARG A 100 7.83 4.64 -12.21
C ARG A 100 6.46 5.28 -11.93
N GLU A 101 6.05 5.35 -10.67
CA GLU A 101 4.79 5.93 -10.21
C GLU A 101 4.86 7.45 -10.00
N ARG A 102 5.97 8.10 -10.39
CA ARG A 102 6.20 9.54 -10.24
C ARG A 102 5.09 10.43 -10.81
N GLY A 103 4.44 10.01 -11.90
CA GLY A 103 3.28 10.72 -12.44
C GLY A 103 2.05 10.69 -11.52
N ILE A 104 1.82 9.56 -10.84
CA ILE A 104 0.73 9.38 -9.86
C ILE A 104 1.03 10.20 -8.61
N SER A 105 2.30 10.25 -8.19
CA SER A 105 2.80 11.08 -7.09
C SER A 105 2.48 12.57 -7.30
N LEU A 106 2.69 13.11 -8.51
CA LEU A 106 2.32 14.49 -8.81
C LEU A 106 0.81 14.74 -8.74
N ASN A 107 -0.02 13.80 -9.21
CA ASN A 107 -1.48 13.92 -9.11
C ASN A 107 -1.97 13.85 -7.65
N SER A 108 -1.31 13.03 -6.83
CA SER A 108 -1.56 12.94 -5.40
C SER A 108 -1.21 14.26 -4.71
N ALA A 109 -0.06 14.85 -5.05
CA ALA A 109 0.35 16.15 -4.54
C ALA A 109 -0.66 17.26 -4.88
N ARG A 110 -1.13 17.32 -6.14
CA ARG A 110 -2.17 18.26 -6.56
C ARG A 110 -3.44 18.10 -5.74
N SER A 111 -3.89 16.86 -5.55
CA SER A 111 -5.09 16.56 -4.76
C SER A 111 -4.94 17.00 -3.30
N VAL A 112 -3.79 16.73 -2.69
CA VAL A 112 -3.49 17.17 -1.32
C VAL A 112 -3.45 18.69 -1.23
N MET A 113 -2.79 19.36 -2.18
CA MET A 113 -2.74 20.82 -2.22
C MET A 113 -4.12 21.45 -2.38
N ASP A 114 -4.97 20.91 -3.25
CA ASP A 114 -6.32 21.43 -3.49
C ASP A 114 -7.21 21.32 -2.24
N HIS A 115 -7.08 20.24 -1.46
CA HIS A 115 -7.96 19.96 -0.31
C HIS A 115 -7.43 20.49 1.02
N LEU A 116 -6.12 20.72 1.16
CA LEU A 116 -5.54 21.31 2.37
C LEU A 116 -5.53 22.84 2.36
N ARG A 117 -5.75 23.48 1.20
CA ARG A 117 -5.62 24.93 1.06
C ARG A 117 -6.68 25.66 1.88
N CYS A 118 -6.23 26.34 2.92
CA CYS A 118 -7.07 27.20 3.77
C CYS A 118 -6.20 28.27 4.46
N ASP A 119 -6.83 29.26 5.10
CA ASP A 119 -6.12 30.39 5.74
C ASP A 119 -5.26 29.98 6.94
N GLU A 120 -5.45 28.77 7.46
CA GLU A 120 -4.75 28.22 8.62
C GLU A 120 -3.53 27.37 8.24
N VAL A 121 -3.35 27.05 6.96
CA VAL A 121 -2.31 26.12 6.48
C VAL A 121 -1.46 26.79 5.40
N ASP A 122 -0.15 26.79 5.60
CA ASP A 122 0.84 27.17 4.59
C ASP A 122 1.47 25.91 4.00
N ILE A 123 1.51 25.80 2.66
CA ILE A 123 1.92 24.58 1.97
C ILE A 123 3.13 24.86 1.09
N SER A 124 4.22 24.15 1.32
CA SER A 124 5.39 24.12 0.44
C SER A 124 5.48 22.78 -0.28
N ALA A 125 5.74 22.81 -1.59
CA ALA A 125 5.84 21.60 -2.41
C ALA A 125 7.29 21.30 -2.78
N TYR A 126 7.72 20.07 -2.54
CA TYR A 126 9.05 19.57 -2.87
C TYR A 126 8.92 18.44 -3.88
N TYR A 127 9.58 18.59 -5.01
CA TYR A 127 9.68 17.56 -6.04
C TYR A 127 11.02 16.84 -5.93
N VAL A 128 10.99 15.52 -5.78
CA VAL A 128 12.17 14.65 -5.80
C VAL A 128 12.34 14.04 -7.18
N ASP A 129 13.53 14.16 -7.77
CA ASP A 129 13.85 13.63 -9.10
C ASP A 129 14.36 12.17 -9.07
N LEU A 130 14.80 11.66 -10.22
CA LEU A 130 15.32 10.29 -10.34
C LEU A 130 16.67 10.10 -9.65
N GLU A 131 17.42 11.19 -9.47
CA GLU A 131 18.73 11.21 -8.82
C GLU A 131 18.63 11.49 -7.31
N LEU A 132 17.40 11.48 -6.75
CA LEU A 132 17.13 11.79 -5.34
C LEU A 132 17.59 13.20 -4.92
N ARG A 133 17.60 14.13 -5.87
CA ARG A 133 17.69 15.56 -5.59
C ARG A 133 16.29 16.10 -5.38
N ALA A 134 16.17 17.10 -4.52
CA ALA A 134 14.89 17.72 -4.23
C ALA A 134 14.85 19.17 -4.69
N HIS A 135 13.67 19.62 -5.10
CA HIS A 135 13.46 20.95 -5.62
C HIS A 135 12.23 21.56 -4.95
N LEU A 136 12.42 22.70 -4.28
CA LEU A 136 11.28 23.50 -3.80
C LEU A 136 10.62 24.15 -5.02
N ILE A 137 9.40 23.72 -5.33
CA ILE A 137 8.68 24.15 -6.52
C ILE A 137 7.49 25.05 -6.15
N PRO A 138 7.24 26.13 -6.92
CA PRO A 138 6.00 26.88 -6.77
C PRO A 138 4.81 26.02 -7.22
N SER A 139 3.64 26.27 -6.65
CA SER A 139 2.41 25.53 -7.00
C SER A 139 2.13 25.59 -8.51
N SER A 140 2.39 26.72 -9.15
CA SER A 140 2.25 26.88 -10.61
C SER A 140 3.06 25.86 -11.41
N GLN A 141 4.26 25.48 -10.95
CA GLN A 141 5.05 24.43 -11.59
C GLN A 141 4.43 23.05 -11.35
N LEU A 142 3.87 22.77 -10.18
CA LEU A 142 3.20 21.50 -9.92
C LEU A 142 2.02 21.26 -10.87
N TYR A 143 1.21 22.27 -11.16
CA TYR A 143 0.03 22.14 -12.04
C TYR A 143 0.36 22.21 -13.54
N SER A 144 1.49 22.81 -13.93
CA SER A 144 1.85 23.02 -15.34
C SER A 144 2.82 21.98 -15.91
N ASN A 145 3.28 21.02 -15.11
CA ASN A 145 4.35 20.11 -15.53
C ASN A 145 4.01 18.65 -15.27
N THR A 146 4.38 17.81 -16.22
CA THR A 146 4.56 16.36 -16.06
C THR A 146 5.95 16.08 -15.47
N PRO A 147 6.23 14.83 -15.02
CA PRO A 147 7.58 14.47 -14.61
C PRO A 147 8.63 14.74 -15.70
N SER A 148 8.29 14.47 -16.96
CA SER A 148 9.18 14.71 -18.10
C SER A 148 9.48 16.20 -18.32
N ASP A 149 8.51 17.08 -18.07
CA ASP A 149 8.74 18.53 -18.15
C ASP A 149 9.69 19.01 -17.04
N PHE A 150 9.57 18.45 -15.83
CA PHE A 150 10.53 18.70 -14.75
C PHE A 150 11.93 18.26 -15.14
N ASP A 151 12.10 17.01 -15.59
CA ASP A 151 13.40 16.48 -16.00
C ASP A 151 14.04 17.31 -17.13
N PHE A 152 13.22 17.80 -18.06
CA PHE A 152 13.69 18.69 -19.12
C PHE A 152 14.15 20.05 -18.56
N LYS A 153 13.36 20.70 -17.71
CA LYS A 153 13.70 22.01 -17.10
C LYS A 153 14.92 21.94 -16.20
N LEU A 154 15.05 20.87 -15.42
CA LEU A 154 16.19 20.62 -14.54
C LEU A 154 17.48 20.45 -15.34
N ARG A 155 17.45 19.71 -16.46
CA ARG A 155 18.61 19.55 -17.36
C ARG A 155 19.06 20.87 -17.99
N LEU A 156 18.13 21.80 -18.23
CA LEU A 156 18.45 23.12 -18.78
C LEU A 156 18.95 24.13 -17.73
N GLY A 157 19.04 23.74 -16.45
CA GLY A 157 19.40 24.65 -15.36
C GLY A 157 18.38 25.76 -15.12
N GLY A 158 17.16 25.60 -15.64
CA GLY A 158 16.15 26.66 -15.77
C GLY A 158 14.99 26.60 -14.79
N SER A 159 15.08 25.83 -13.72
CA SER A 159 14.08 25.91 -12.64
C SER A 159 14.49 27.02 -11.68
N ASP A 160 13.67 28.05 -11.50
CA ASP A 160 13.71 29.00 -10.36
C ASP A 160 13.49 28.29 -8.99
N ALA A 161 13.63 26.97 -8.95
CA ALA A 161 13.46 26.13 -7.79
C ALA A 161 14.77 26.09 -7.00
N ARG A 162 14.67 26.36 -5.70
CA ARG A 162 15.78 26.08 -4.78
C ARG A 162 16.01 24.57 -4.76
N THR A 163 17.22 24.16 -5.13
CA THR A 163 17.61 22.75 -5.25
C THR A 163 18.39 22.32 -4.02
N PHE A 164 18.10 21.11 -3.54
CA PHE A 164 18.80 20.38 -2.49
C PHE A 164 19.49 19.20 -3.14
N GLY A 165 20.82 19.17 -3.06
CA GLY A 165 21.66 18.22 -3.77
C GLY A 165 21.62 16.80 -3.21
N SER A 166 21.05 16.64 -2.02
CA SER A 166 20.90 15.36 -1.34
C SER A 166 19.60 15.29 -0.54
N MET A 167 19.18 14.07 -0.22
CA MET A 167 18.02 13.86 0.66
C MET A 167 18.28 14.36 2.08
N GLN A 168 19.53 14.38 2.54
CA GLN A 168 19.92 14.96 3.82
C GLN A 168 19.63 16.45 3.85
N GLU A 169 20.04 17.19 2.81
CA GLU A 169 19.74 18.63 2.69
C GLU A 169 18.23 18.90 2.63
N LEU A 170 17.46 18.05 1.93
CA LEU A 170 16.00 18.16 1.95
C LEU A 170 15.45 17.98 3.37
N VAL A 171 15.89 16.96 4.09
CA VAL A 171 15.40 16.67 5.45
C VAL A 171 15.75 17.80 6.42
N GLU A 172 16.95 18.36 6.34
CA GLU A 172 17.36 19.54 7.11
C GLU A 172 16.44 20.74 6.81
N GLN A 173 16.15 20.97 5.52
CA GLN A 173 15.21 22.02 5.12
C GLN A 173 13.80 21.76 5.66
N LEU A 174 13.28 20.54 5.56
CA LEU A 174 11.96 20.18 6.07
C LEU A 174 11.90 20.38 7.59
N GLN A 175 12.93 19.98 8.32
CA GLN A 175 13.05 20.16 9.76
C GLN A 175 13.03 21.64 10.17
N ALA A 176 13.69 22.51 9.39
CA ALA A 176 13.75 23.94 9.67
C ALA A 176 12.46 24.69 9.27
N SER A 177 11.81 24.29 8.18
CA SER A 177 10.77 25.10 7.52
C SER A 177 9.34 24.56 7.63
N THR A 178 9.15 23.33 8.11
CA THR A 178 7.82 22.70 8.22
C THR A 178 7.49 22.33 9.66
N ASP A 179 6.20 22.26 9.97
CA ASP A 179 5.71 21.68 11.22
C ASP A 179 5.34 20.20 11.05
N ILE A 180 4.92 19.81 9.84
CA ILE A 180 4.64 18.43 9.45
C ILE A 180 4.90 18.22 7.95
N VAL A 181 5.34 17.03 7.59
CA VAL A 181 5.54 16.60 6.20
C VAL A 181 4.41 15.70 5.75
N PHE A 182 3.92 15.90 4.53
CA PHE A 182 2.96 15.02 3.87
C PHE A 182 3.66 14.33 2.69
N PRO A 183 4.25 13.14 2.89
CA PRO A 183 4.82 12.36 1.81
C PRO A 183 3.72 11.83 0.90
N VAL A 184 3.85 12.07 -0.40
CA VAL A 184 2.95 11.55 -1.45
C VAL A 184 3.75 10.91 -2.59
N MET A 185 4.98 10.50 -2.32
CA MET A 185 5.78 9.64 -3.19
C MET A 185 5.24 8.20 -3.12
N HIS A 186 5.16 7.55 -4.28
CA HIS A 186 4.66 6.17 -4.42
C HIS A 186 5.78 5.22 -4.82
N GLY A 187 5.63 3.94 -4.52
CA GLY A 187 6.57 2.89 -4.89
C GLY A 187 7.86 2.93 -4.08
N GLN A 188 8.95 2.52 -4.73
CA GLN A 188 10.28 2.53 -4.12
C GLN A 188 10.65 3.94 -3.63
N PHE A 189 11.35 4.00 -2.50
CA PHE A 189 11.70 5.18 -1.72
C PHE A 189 10.52 5.87 -1.00
N GLY A 190 9.32 5.82 -1.58
CA GLY A 190 8.11 6.46 -1.04
C GLY A 190 7.32 5.59 -0.06
N GLU A 191 7.20 4.29 -0.35
CA GLU A 191 6.34 3.35 0.40
C GLU A 191 7.13 2.18 1.03
N ASP A 192 8.42 2.04 0.71
CA ASP A 192 9.30 0.99 1.24
C ASP A 192 9.94 1.33 2.60
N GLY A 193 9.65 2.51 3.13
CA GLY A 193 10.14 2.98 4.42
C GLY A 193 11.45 3.77 4.36
N GLU A 194 12.11 3.90 3.21
CA GLU A 194 13.39 4.61 3.12
C GLU A 194 13.23 6.10 3.45
N PHE A 195 12.31 6.81 2.79
CA PHE A 195 12.10 8.24 3.08
C PHE A 195 11.59 8.47 4.51
N GLN A 196 10.69 7.61 5.00
CA GLN A 196 10.19 7.66 6.37
C GLN A 196 11.32 7.51 7.38
N SER A 197 12.28 6.60 7.14
CA SER A 197 13.43 6.40 8.02
C SER A 197 14.27 7.67 8.15
N LEU A 198 14.46 8.41 7.05
CA LEU A 198 15.15 9.69 7.06
C LEU A 198 14.42 10.75 7.91
N LEU A 199 13.09 10.83 7.79
CA LEU A 199 12.27 11.75 8.59
C LEU A 199 12.26 11.37 10.07
N GLU A 200 12.15 10.08 10.39
CA GLU A 200 12.20 9.55 11.76
C GLU A 200 13.54 9.84 12.42
N ALA A 201 14.66 9.60 11.71
CA ALA A 201 16.01 9.87 12.21
C ALA A 201 16.24 11.35 12.52
N ALA A 202 15.64 12.26 11.74
CA ALA A 202 15.72 13.70 11.95
C ALA A 202 14.65 14.26 12.91
N GLY A 203 13.75 13.41 13.43
CA GLY A 203 12.64 13.85 14.29
C GLY A 203 11.66 14.79 13.58
N VAL A 204 11.51 14.67 12.26
CA VAL A 204 10.57 15.45 11.46
C VAL A 204 9.20 14.76 11.50
N PRO A 205 8.13 15.41 12.03
CA PRO A 205 6.79 14.83 12.02
C PRO A 205 6.28 14.64 10.60
N PHE A 206 5.63 13.51 10.30
CA PHE A 206 5.02 13.28 8.99
C PHE A 206 3.70 12.50 9.06
N VAL A 207 2.91 12.67 8.01
CA VAL A 207 1.67 11.91 7.77
C VAL A 207 2.02 10.57 7.16
N GLY A 208 1.45 9.48 7.67
CA GLY A 208 1.59 8.15 7.08
C GLY A 208 2.04 7.07 8.05
N THR A 209 2.38 5.93 7.47
CA THR A 209 2.93 4.76 8.18
C THR A 209 4.43 4.97 8.45
N GLY A 210 4.91 4.57 9.62
CA GLY A 210 6.33 4.64 9.97
C GLY A 210 7.20 3.65 9.18
N ALA A 211 8.51 3.89 9.16
CA ALA A 211 9.47 3.24 8.27
C ALA A 211 9.42 1.71 8.33
N LYS A 212 9.42 1.14 9.54
CA LYS A 212 9.40 -0.32 9.74
C LYS A 212 8.14 -0.97 9.16
N ALA A 213 6.98 -0.37 9.42
CA ALA A 213 5.70 -0.93 8.97
C ALA A 213 5.54 -0.75 7.45
N SER A 214 6.01 0.37 6.88
CA SER A 214 6.08 0.59 5.44
C SER A 214 6.95 -0.47 4.75
N CYS A 215 8.16 -0.71 5.27
CA CYS A 215 9.06 -1.75 4.77
C CYS A 215 8.42 -3.16 4.79
N GLN A 216 7.75 -3.52 5.89
CA GLN A 216 7.06 -4.81 6.01
C GLN A 216 5.86 -4.95 5.06
N ALA A 217 5.12 -3.87 4.83
CA ALA A 217 3.94 -3.88 3.97
C ALA A 217 4.30 -3.84 2.47
N PHE A 218 5.43 -3.21 2.12
CA PHE A 218 5.88 -3.06 0.73
C PHE A 218 6.38 -4.38 0.13
N ASP A 219 7.00 -5.23 0.94
CA ASP A 219 7.38 -6.60 0.54
C ASP A 219 6.18 -7.55 0.69
N LYS A 220 5.63 -7.99 -0.44
CA LYS A 220 4.42 -8.84 -0.48
C LYS A 220 4.58 -10.16 0.26
N CYS A 221 5.78 -10.73 0.27
CA CYS A 221 6.04 -11.99 0.99
C CYS A 221 6.03 -11.75 2.50
N THR A 222 6.70 -10.70 2.95
CA THR A 222 6.72 -10.30 4.36
C THR A 222 5.34 -9.93 4.86
N ALA A 223 4.57 -9.19 4.07
CA ALA A 223 3.19 -8.84 4.36
C ALA A 223 2.31 -10.09 4.48
N ALA A 224 2.38 -11.01 3.51
CA ALA A 224 1.60 -12.25 3.53
C ALA A 224 1.93 -13.11 4.75
N SER A 225 3.22 -13.38 5.01
CA SER A 225 3.64 -14.16 6.17
C SER A 225 3.26 -13.49 7.50
N THR A 226 3.26 -12.16 7.57
CA THR A 226 2.77 -11.43 8.75
C THR A 226 1.28 -11.65 8.95
N LEU A 227 0.47 -11.55 7.90
CA LEU A 227 -0.98 -11.81 7.95
C LEU A 227 -1.28 -13.25 8.37
N GLU A 228 -0.60 -14.23 7.79
CA GLU A 228 -0.72 -15.65 8.14
C GLU A 228 -0.39 -15.91 9.62
N SER A 229 0.69 -15.30 10.12
CA SER A 229 1.10 -15.43 11.53
C SER A 229 0.05 -14.90 12.51
N LEU A 230 -0.79 -13.96 12.04
CA LEU A 230 -1.91 -13.38 12.78
C LEU A 230 -3.22 -14.15 12.57
N GLY A 231 -3.21 -15.24 11.80
CA GLY A 231 -4.36 -16.09 11.52
C GLY A 231 -5.26 -15.58 10.38
N TYR A 232 -4.81 -14.60 9.60
CA TYR A 232 -5.53 -14.16 8.40
C TYR A 232 -5.23 -15.06 7.21
N PHE A 233 -6.23 -15.24 6.36
CA PHE A 233 -6.07 -15.97 5.11
C PHE A 233 -5.30 -15.14 4.09
N THR A 234 -4.35 -15.78 3.43
CA THR A 234 -3.61 -15.33 2.27
C THR A 234 -3.75 -16.37 1.17
N LEU A 235 -3.62 -15.95 -0.09
CA LEU A 235 -3.62 -16.90 -1.19
C LEU A 235 -2.32 -17.71 -1.16
N PRO A 236 -2.38 -19.02 -1.46
CA PRO A 236 -1.17 -19.83 -1.62
C PRO A 236 -0.24 -19.19 -2.64
N SER A 237 1.05 -19.10 -2.29
CA SER A 237 2.07 -18.49 -3.13
C SER A 237 3.43 -19.15 -2.95
N ILE A 238 4.31 -18.96 -3.93
CA ILE A 238 5.71 -19.40 -3.92
C ILE A 238 6.60 -18.24 -4.37
N LEU A 239 7.72 -18.06 -3.67
CA LEU A 239 8.71 -17.03 -3.96
C LEU A 239 9.88 -17.63 -4.73
N PHE A 240 10.29 -16.94 -5.79
CA PHE A 240 11.50 -17.20 -6.54
C PHE A 240 12.45 -16.02 -6.42
N GLU A 241 13.74 -16.30 -6.27
CA GLU A 241 14.79 -15.28 -6.19
C GLU A 241 15.72 -15.38 -7.40
N THR A 242 16.31 -14.26 -7.82
CA THR A 242 17.34 -14.28 -8.84
C THR A 242 18.54 -15.07 -8.35
N ILE A 243 18.88 -16.17 -9.02
CA ILE A 243 20.01 -17.04 -8.67
C ILE A 243 20.95 -17.27 -9.86
N PRO A 244 22.25 -17.52 -9.60
CA PRO A 244 23.17 -17.98 -10.63
C PRO A 244 22.64 -19.27 -11.29
N GLY A 245 22.55 -19.28 -12.63
CA GLY A 245 22.00 -20.40 -13.41
C GLY A 245 20.57 -20.19 -13.94
N GLY A 246 19.92 -19.08 -13.58
CA GLY A 246 18.67 -18.65 -14.19
C GLY A 246 17.42 -19.42 -13.74
N VAL A 247 16.30 -19.19 -14.43
CA VAL A 247 14.96 -19.69 -14.04
C VAL A 247 14.85 -21.22 -14.06
N GLU A 248 15.72 -21.92 -14.79
CA GLU A 248 15.68 -23.40 -14.90
C GLU A 248 15.87 -24.08 -13.54
N HIS A 249 16.62 -23.47 -12.63
CA HIS A 249 16.75 -23.97 -11.26
C HIS A 249 15.45 -23.89 -10.45
N HIS A 250 14.52 -23.03 -10.84
CA HIS A 250 13.22 -22.89 -10.19
C HIS A 250 12.17 -23.88 -10.71
N LEU A 251 12.38 -24.48 -11.89
CA LEU A 251 11.40 -25.34 -12.54
C LEU A 251 10.94 -26.52 -11.66
N PRO A 252 11.82 -27.29 -10.98
CA PRO A 252 11.38 -28.37 -10.11
C PRO A 252 10.51 -27.89 -8.94
N ALA A 253 10.86 -26.75 -8.33
CA ALA A 253 10.09 -26.16 -7.23
C ALA A 253 8.75 -25.61 -7.71
N MET A 254 8.72 -24.99 -8.90
CA MET A 254 7.51 -24.48 -9.54
C MET A 254 6.55 -25.61 -9.88
N GLN A 255 7.02 -26.68 -10.52
CA GLN A 255 6.21 -27.84 -10.85
C GLN A 255 5.63 -28.49 -9.58
N LYS A 256 6.47 -28.71 -8.58
CA LYS A 256 6.03 -29.25 -7.29
C LYS A 256 4.95 -28.39 -6.65
N TRP A 257 5.07 -27.07 -6.70
CA TRP A 257 4.06 -26.16 -6.15
C TRP A 257 2.74 -26.22 -6.94
N PHE A 258 2.79 -26.31 -8.28
CA PHE A 258 1.57 -26.52 -9.09
C PHE A 258 0.84 -27.81 -8.68
N GLU A 259 1.58 -28.90 -8.46
CA GLU A 259 1.04 -30.19 -8.00
C GLU A 259 0.45 -30.09 -6.58
N GLU A 260 1.17 -29.49 -5.63
CA GLU A 260 0.71 -29.32 -4.24
C GLU A 260 -0.54 -28.43 -4.12
N GLN A 261 -0.69 -27.46 -5.02
CA GLN A 261 -1.81 -26.53 -5.03
C GLN A 261 -2.97 -26.96 -5.94
N ASP A 262 -2.90 -28.15 -6.56
CA ASP A 262 -3.90 -28.63 -7.53
C ASP A 262 -4.18 -27.57 -8.61
N ILE A 263 -3.11 -27.10 -9.26
CA ILE A 263 -3.14 -26.16 -10.37
C ILE A 263 -2.78 -26.93 -11.64
N ASP A 264 -3.68 -26.91 -12.62
CA ASP A 264 -3.46 -27.54 -13.92
C ASP A 264 -2.22 -26.95 -14.61
N THR A 265 -1.27 -27.81 -15.01
CA THR A 265 0.02 -27.38 -15.56
C THR A 265 -0.07 -26.85 -16.99
N GLU A 266 -1.19 -27.05 -17.68
CA GLU A 266 -1.42 -26.55 -19.04
C GLU A 266 -2.36 -25.33 -19.05
N ASN A 267 -3.39 -25.33 -18.21
CA ASN A 267 -4.51 -24.39 -18.26
C ASN A 267 -4.74 -23.62 -16.94
N GLY A 268 -4.05 -24.00 -15.86
CA GLY A 268 -4.22 -23.37 -14.56
C GLY A 268 -3.71 -21.93 -14.56
N ARG A 269 -4.46 -21.02 -13.92
CA ARG A 269 -4.09 -19.59 -13.85
C ARG A 269 -3.34 -19.27 -12.57
N VAL A 270 -2.25 -18.52 -12.73
CA VAL A 270 -1.45 -17.97 -11.62
C VAL A 270 -1.15 -16.50 -11.88
N VAL A 271 -0.95 -15.74 -10.82
CA VAL A 271 -0.50 -14.34 -10.88
C VAL A 271 1.00 -14.30 -10.59
N VAL A 272 1.77 -13.79 -11.54
CA VAL A 272 3.22 -13.58 -11.42
C VAL A 272 3.45 -12.09 -11.17
N LYS A 273 4.12 -11.74 -10.06
CA LYS A 273 4.31 -10.34 -9.63
C LYS A 273 5.66 -10.13 -8.93
N PRO A 274 6.30 -8.96 -9.08
CA PRO A 274 7.47 -8.61 -8.25
C PRO A 274 7.07 -8.52 -6.78
N ALA A 275 7.97 -8.95 -5.88
CA ALA A 275 7.72 -8.90 -4.45
C ALA A 275 7.57 -7.45 -3.95
N ARG A 276 8.39 -6.53 -4.47
CA ARG A 276 8.53 -5.13 -4.04
C ARG A 276 8.29 -4.15 -5.19
N ALA A 277 7.02 -4.01 -5.59
CA ALA A 277 6.60 -2.98 -6.55
C ALA A 277 5.11 -2.62 -6.39
N GLY A 278 4.75 -1.39 -6.75
CA GLY A 278 3.40 -0.83 -6.72
C GLY A 278 2.70 -0.76 -8.08
N SER A 279 1.47 -0.22 -8.07
CA SER A 279 0.68 0.13 -9.26
C SER A 279 0.51 -0.94 -10.36
N SER A 280 0.53 -2.22 -9.97
CA SER A 280 0.44 -3.36 -10.89
C SER A 280 1.55 -3.39 -11.96
N VAL A 281 2.68 -2.73 -11.70
CA VAL A 281 3.87 -2.78 -12.57
C VAL A 281 4.48 -4.18 -12.46
N GLY A 282 4.69 -4.85 -13.60
CA GLY A 282 5.23 -6.21 -13.63
C GLY A 282 4.26 -7.29 -13.11
N VAL A 283 2.98 -6.97 -12.90
CA VAL A 283 1.96 -7.96 -12.52
C VAL A 283 1.33 -8.54 -13.77
N SER A 284 1.27 -9.87 -13.86
CA SER A 284 0.73 -10.58 -15.02
C SER A 284 0.05 -11.88 -14.62
N VAL A 285 -0.96 -12.29 -15.39
CA VAL A 285 -1.59 -13.62 -15.26
C VAL A 285 -0.89 -14.56 -16.23
N ALA A 286 -0.40 -15.70 -15.74
CA ALA A 286 0.14 -16.78 -16.57
C ALA A 286 -0.81 -17.97 -16.60
N ILE A 287 -0.90 -18.63 -17.76
CA ILE A 287 -1.70 -19.84 -18.00
C ILE A 287 -0.73 -21.02 -18.12
N GLY A 288 -0.85 -21.96 -17.19
CA GLY A 288 0.01 -23.13 -17.11
C GLY A 288 1.44 -22.83 -16.64
N LEU A 289 2.19 -23.92 -16.48
CA LEU A 289 3.54 -23.94 -15.96
C LEU A 289 4.54 -23.24 -16.91
N ALA A 290 4.41 -23.50 -18.22
CA ALA A 290 5.31 -22.96 -19.23
C ALA A 290 5.24 -21.42 -19.32
N GLU A 291 4.02 -20.86 -19.32
CA GLU A 291 3.86 -19.40 -19.33
C GLU A 291 4.34 -18.81 -17.99
N CYS A 292 4.08 -19.48 -16.86
CA CYS A 292 4.56 -19.04 -15.55
C CYS A 292 6.09 -18.90 -15.51
N GLN A 293 6.82 -19.92 -15.98
CA GLN A 293 8.28 -19.89 -16.08
C GLN A 293 8.77 -18.72 -16.95
N SER A 294 8.15 -18.52 -18.11
CA SER A 294 8.51 -17.43 -19.02
C SER A 294 8.33 -16.05 -18.38
N LYS A 295 7.21 -15.82 -17.66
CA LYS A 295 6.96 -14.53 -16.99
C LYS A 295 7.89 -14.27 -15.82
N VAL A 296 8.22 -15.30 -15.04
CA VAL A 296 9.22 -15.19 -13.97
C VAL A 296 10.58 -14.78 -14.56
N GLN A 297 11.00 -15.42 -15.65
CA GLN A 297 12.25 -15.10 -16.34
C GLN A 297 12.23 -13.66 -16.88
N GLN A 298 11.12 -13.22 -17.47
CA GLN A 298 10.97 -11.87 -17.98
C GLN A 298 11.13 -10.82 -16.88
N LEU A 299 10.49 -11.00 -15.73
CA LEU A 299 10.61 -10.05 -14.61
C LEU A 299 12.05 -9.92 -14.09
N PHE A 300 12.78 -11.04 -14.00
CA PHE A 300 14.19 -11.01 -13.63
C PHE A 300 15.05 -10.33 -14.71
N ALA A 301 14.78 -10.58 -15.99
CA ALA A 301 15.51 -9.97 -17.10
C ALA A 301 15.28 -8.45 -17.20
N GLU A 302 14.07 -7.98 -16.88
CA GLU A 302 13.73 -6.56 -16.84
C GLU A 302 14.32 -5.84 -15.62
N GLY A 303 14.87 -6.58 -14.65
CA GLY A 303 15.49 -6.01 -13.45
C GLY A 303 14.49 -5.27 -12.54
N ILE A 304 13.20 -5.62 -12.61
CA ILE A 304 12.16 -4.96 -11.81
C ILE A 304 12.34 -5.29 -10.32
N ASP A 305 12.65 -6.55 -10.01
CA ASP A 305 12.93 -7.01 -8.65
C ASP A 305 13.85 -8.25 -8.72
N THR A 306 14.60 -8.50 -7.66
CA THR A 306 15.37 -9.74 -7.46
C THR A 306 14.51 -10.88 -6.88
N LYS A 307 13.25 -10.60 -6.57
CA LYS A 307 12.28 -11.52 -5.99
C LYS A 307 10.96 -11.46 -6.75
N VAL A 308 10.48 -12.62 -7.20
CA VAL A 308 9.21 -12.77 -7.92
C VAL A 308 8.31 -13.72 -7.15
N LEU A 309 7.09 -13.27 -6.86
CA LEU A 309 6.06 -14.03 -6.19
C LEU A 309 5.10 -14.59 -7.24
N VAL A 310 4.85 -15.89 -7.19
CA VAL A 310 3.79 -16.56 -7.95
C VAL A 310 2.68 -16.93 -6.98
N GLU A 311 1.47 -16.50 -7.26
CA GLU A 311 0.30 -16.69 -6.40
C GLU A 311 -0.82 -17.36 -7.19
N ARG A 312 -1.62 -18.20 -6.53
CA ARG A 312 -2.79 -18.82 -7.16
C ARG A 312 -3.77 -17.74 -7.62
N TYR A 313 -4.28 -17.85 -8.84
CA TYR A 313 -5.31 -16.94 -9.32
C TYR A 313 -6.64 -17.20 -8.58
N ALA A 314 -7.24 -16.14 -8.03
CA ALA A 314 -8.49 -16.21 -7.29
C ALA A 314 -9.70 -16.18 -8.24
N GLU A 315 -10.05 -17.35 -8.78
CA GLU A 315 -11.18 -17.50 -9.71
C GLU A 315 -12.51 -17.04 -9.11
N GLY A 316 -13.22 -16.17 -9.83
CA GLY A 316 -14.47 -15.57 -9.35
C GLY A 316 -14.32 -14.71 -8.09
N GLY A 317 -13.09 -14.36 -7.73
CA GLY A 317 -12.78 -13.50 -6.59
C GLY A 317 -13.27 -12.07 -6.82
N MET A 318 -13.59 -11.39 -5.72
CA MET A 318 -13.98 -9.99 -5.71
C MET A 318 -12.91 -9.18 -4.98
N GLU A 319 -12.56 -8.01 -5.53
CA GLU A 319 -11.57 -7.10 -4.92
C GLU A 319 -12.30 -5.99 -4.16
N PHE A 320 -11.96 -5.85 -2.88
CA PHE A 320 -12.46 -4.79 -2.03
C PHE A 320 -11.30 -3.95 -1.49
N THR A 321 -11.50 -2.63 -1.46
CA THR A 321 -10.56 -1.68 -0.87
C THR A 321 -11.19 -1.05 0.36
N LEU A 322 -10.49 -1.13 1.49
CA LEU A 322 -10.86 -0.49 2.75
C LEU A 322 -9.80 0.56 3.11
N ILE A 323 -10.25 1.79 3.37
CA ILE A 323 -9.37 2.85 3.88
C ILE A 323 -9.45 2.82 5.41
N VAL A 324 -8.30 2.77 6.07
CA VAL A 324 -8.20 2.78 7.53
C VAL A 324 -7.49 4.05 7.97
N LEU A 325 -8.16 4.83 8.84
CA LEU A 325 -7.65 6.08 9.38
C LEU A 325 -7.26 5.87 10.83
N GLN A 326 -6.07 6.33 11.24
CA GLN A 326 -5.70 6.30 12.66
C GLN A 326 -6.34 7.50 13.37
N GLY A 327 -7.32 7.23 14.23
CA GLY A 327 -7.95 8.21 15.12
C GLY A 327 -7.29 8.27 16.50
N SER A 328 -7.69 9.26 17.29
CA SER A 328 -7.27 9.40 18.70
C SER A 328 -7.75 8.24 19.60
N GLU A 329 -8.91 7.67 19.28
CA GLU A 329 -9.51 6.53 19.98
C GLU A 329 -9.14 5.17 19.35
N GLY A 330 -8.26 5.16 18.34
CA GLY A 330 -7.88 3.96 17.60
C GLY A 330 -8.19 4.04 16.09
N PRO A 331 -7.91 2.96 15.35
CA PRO A 331 -8.15 2.91 13.91
C PRO A 331 -9.65 2.87 13.58
N VAL A 332 -10.04 3.60 12.54
CA VAL A 332 -11.41 3.65 12.01
C VAL A 332 -11.38 3.22 10.54
N ALA A 333 -12.12 2.18 10.20
CA ALA A 333 -12.28 1.73 8.82
C ALA A 333 -13.44 2.46 8.15
N LEU A 334 -13.21 2.97 6.94
CA LEU A 334 -14.26 3.49 6.07
C LEU A 334 -15.02 2.35 5.38
N ILE A 335 -16.16 2.69 4.78
CA ILE A 335 -16.99 1.72 4.05
C ILE A 335 -16.16 1.11 2.91
N PRO A 336 -16.10 -0.23 2.79
CA PRO A 336 -15.41 -0.90 1.69
C PRO A 336 -15.96 -0.46 0.33
N SER A 337 -15.08 -0.29 -0.65
CA SER A 337 -15.44 -0.07 -2.05
C SER A 337 -15.07 -1.30 -2.87
N GLU A 338 -16.01 -1.80 -3.67
CA GLU A 338 -15.77 -2.92 -4.58
C GLU A 338 -15.22 -2.42 -5.91
N VAL A 339 -14.21 -3.12 -6.42
CA VAL A 339 -13.66 -2.90 -7.76
C VAL A 339 -14.21 -3.98 -8.69
N GLU A 340 -15.10 -3.59 -9.60
CA GLU A 340 -15.69 -4.49 -10.61
C GLU A 340 -15.00 -4.29 -11.96
N LEU A 341 -14.47 -5.36 -12.54
CA LEU A 341 -13.89 -5.37 -13.88
C LEU A 341 -14.96 -5.72 -14.92
N ARG A 342 -15.21 -4.81 -15.85
CA ARG A 342 -16.07 -5.04 -17.01
C ARG A 342 -15.23 -5.55 -18.16
N VAL A 343 -15.40 -6.83 -18.46
CA VAL A 343 -14.55 -7.57 -19.39
C VAL A 343 -15.11 -7.59 -20.82
N GLU A 344 -16.32 -7.07 -21.04
CA GLU A 344 -16.92 -6.95 -22.36
C GLU A 344 -16.33 -5.76 -23.13
N GLY A 345 -15.71 -6.04 -24.29
CA GLY A 345 -15.15 -5.01 -25.20
C GLY A 345 -13.72 -4.56 -24.86
N THR A 346 -12.78 -5.49 -24.80
CA THR A 346 -11.38 -5.19 -24.45
C THR A 346 -10.69 -4.30 -25.51
N ASN A 347 -10.67 -2.99 -25.27
CA ASN A 347 -9.84 -2.04 -26.02
C ASN A 347 -8.32 -2.23 -25.78
N ASP A 348 -7.96 -3.17 -24.91
CA ASP A 348 -6.60 -3.39 -24.41
C ASP A 348 -5.93 -4.63 -25.05
N GLY A 349 -6.66 -5.38 -25.89
CA GLY A 349 -6.16 -6.58 -26.60
C GLY A 349 -5.94 -7.83 -25.73
N GLU A 350 -5.97 -7.71 -24.40
CA GLU A 350 -5.85 -8.84 -23.47
C GLU A 350 -7.15 -9.68 -23.42
N PRO A 351 -7.07 -11.02 -23.50
CA PRO A 351 -8.20 -11.92 -23.29
C PRO A 351 -8.89 -11.69 -21.94
N SER A 352 -10.20 -11.95 -21.89
CA SER A 352 -11.00 -11.82 -20.67
C SER A 352 -10.45 -12.62 -19.49
N GLU A 353 -9.87 -13.79 -19.79
CA GLU A 353 -9.29 -14.72 -18.82
C GLU A 353 -8.03 -14.18 -18.13
N ARG A 354 -7.40 -13.13 -18.68
CA ARG A 354 -6.20 -12.48 -18.15
C ARG A 354 -6.50 -11.11 -17.52
N ALA A 355 -7.77 -10.73 -17.44
CA ALA A 355 -8.16 -9.43 -16.92
C ALA A 355 -7.81 -9.30 -15.42
N ILE A 356 -7.01 -8.28 -15.11
CA ILE A 356 -6.66 -7.84 -13.75
C ILE A 356 -6.80 -6.33 -13.63
N PHE A 357 -6.91 -5.81 -12.41
CA PHE A 357 -6.90 -4.36 -12.15
C PHE A 357 -5.48 -3.79 -12.31
N ASN A 358 -5.06 -3.61 -13.56
CA ASN A 358 -3.71 -3.16 -13.95
C ASN A 358 -3.57 -1.62 -13.95
N TYR A 359 -2.36 -1.13 -14.21
CA TYR A 359 -2.05 0.31 -14.27
C TYR A 359 -3.00 1.08 -15.20
N ARG A 360 -3.26 0.55 -16.40
CA ARG A 360 -4.16 1.17 -17.39
C ARG A 360 -5.56 1.34 -16.82
N ARG A 361 -6.10 0.30 -16.17
CA ARG A 361 -7.43 0.32 -15.57
C ARG A 361 -7.52 1.20 -14.32
N LYS A 362 -6.40 1.43 -13.64
CA LYS A 362 -6.29 2.30 -12.45
C LYS A 362 -6.20 3.78 -12.78
N TYR A 363 -5.35 4.13 -13.75
CA TYR A 363 -4.89 5.52 -13.92
C TYR A 363 -5.14 6.11 -15.30
N LEU A 364 -5.50 5.30 -16.29
CA LEU A 364 -5.89 5.80 -17.61
C LEU A 364 -7.42 5.81 -17.73
N PRO A 365 -7.98 6.75 -18.50
CA PRO A 365 -9.41 6.78 -18.76
C PRO A 365 -9.89 5.43 -19.31
N THR A 366 -10.84 4.80 -18.61
CA THR A 366 -11.39 3.50 -18.99
C THR A 366 -12.87 3.38 -18.60
N SER A 367 -13.63 2.65 -19.41
CA SER A 367 -14.99 2.18 -19.08
C SER A 367 -15.01 0.76 -18.51
N GLN A 368 -13.84 0.13 -18.40
CA GLN A 368 -13.68 -1.27 -17.99
C GLN A 368 -13.66 -1.48 -16.47
N VAL A 369 -13.78 -0.42 -15.67
CA VAL A 369 -13.80 -0.50 -14.21
C VAL A 369 -15.00 0.25 -13.67
N CYS A 370 -15.74 -0.37 -12.76
CA CYS A 370 -16.76 0.27 -11.97
C CYS A 370 -16.37 0.22 -10.49
N LEU A 371 -16.42 1.36 -9.80
CA LEU A 371 -16.28 1.44 -8.36
C LEU A 371 -17.68 1.45 -7.75
N CYS A 372 -18.11 0.29 -7.25
CA CYS A 372 -19.43 0.12 -6.68
C CYS A 372 -19.41 0.40 -5.17
N ARG A 373 -20.20 1.39 -4.73
CA ARG A 373 -20.42 1.73 -3.31
C ARG A 373 -21.39 0.79 -2.59
N LYS A 374 -21.90 -0.25 -3.26
CA LYS A 374 -22.98 -1.09 -2.74
C LYS A 374 -22.49 -2.49 -2.42
N TYR A 375 -22.02 -2.68 -1.19
CA TYR A 375 -22.23 -3.95 -0.51
C TYR A 375 -23.19 -3.75 0.66
N VAL A 376 -24.48 -3.92 0.39
CA VAL A 376 -25.45 -4.28 1.44
C VAL A 376 -25.44 -5.81 1.46
N PRO A 377 -25.03 -6.47 2.56
CA PRO A 377 -25.15 -7.90 2.66
C PRO A 377 -26.62 -8.28 2.41
N THR A 378 -26.88 -9.12 1.42
CA THR A 378 -28.22 -9.66 1.12
C THR A 378 -28.82 -10.49 2.27
N SER A 379 -28.09 -10.65 3.39
CA SER A 379 -28.55 -11.27 4.63
C SER A 379 -29.04 -10.29 5.72
N GLN A 380 -29.03 -8.97 5.47
CA GLN A 380 -29.49 -7.96 6.43
C GLN A 380 -30.69 -7.12 5.95
N VAL A 381 -31.46 -7.62 4.99
CA VAL A 381 -32.87 -7.21 4.88
C VAL A 381 -33.66 -8.06 5.86
N CYS A 382 -33.71 -7.63 7.13
CA CYS A 382 -34.80 -8.07 8.00
C CYS A 382 -36.12 -7.55 7.38
N PRO A 383 -37.18 -8.39 7.32
CA PRO A 383 -38.48 -7.97 6.82
C PRO A 383 -39.11 -6.83 7.63
#